data_AF-A0A4R8DSW0-F1
#
_entry.id   AF-A0A4R8DSW0-F1
#
_cell.length_a   1.000
_cell.length_b   1.000
_cell.length_c   1.000
_cell.angle_alpha   90.00
_cell.angle_beta   90.00
_cell.angle_gamma   90.00
#
_symmetry.space_group_name_H-M   'P 1'
#
loop_
_entity.id
_entity.type
_entity.pdbx_description
1 polymer ?
#
loop_
_entity_poly.entity_id
_entity_poly.type
_entity_poly.pdbx_seq_one_letter_code
_entity_poly.pdbx_strand_id
1 'polypeptide(L)'
;MCPMRSLLLCLLLTVPMFTWAQHDSLVEVNGIVLSKDSLKPLPAVSIVIKGTGRGTITSDRGSFGIVALLGQEIELTSVGYKPQHIIVNNGSDHAHVVIMETDTAYIATAFIRAHPSKDQFARDFVNAHFEDKEQELAKKSLDPKALKIISKGVPLSASEKTDRTLTQNAKNAANSGTVPDVVGVNLLTLFKGRRKKTRELQPIDPSYGGAVLPALRDTAAHRSPATRDTVSHTAPPRDSAARQPLRRDSATKHSVVPGDTTTQKPATAH
;
A
#
# COMPACT_ATOMS: atom_id res chain seq x y z
N MET A 1 10.92 13.98 66.35
CA MET A 1 10.64 14.71 65.09
C MET A 1 11.37 14.01 63.94
N CYS A 2 10.55 13.49 63.03
CA CYS A 2 10.72 12.66 61.84
C CYS A 2 12.08 12.65 61.07
N PRO A 3 13.03 11.74 61.38
CA PRO A 3 14.16 11.44 60.49
C PRO A 3 13.71 10.80 59.15
N MET A 4 12.52 10.19 59.14
CA MET A 4 11.93 9.53 57.97
C MET A 4 11.58 10.50 56.83
N ARG A 5 11.30 11.78 57.15
CA ARG A 5 11.01 12.82 56.14
C ARG A 5 12.30 13.36 55.51
N SER A 6 13.40 13.41 56.26
CA SER A 6 14.72 13.80 55.74
C SER A 6 15.31 12.71 54.85
N LEU A 7 15.11 11.43 55.18
CA LEU A 7 15.53 10.31 54.34
C LEU A 7 14.76 10.26 53.01
N LEU A 8 13.45 10.53 53.04
CA LEU A 8 12.61 10.62 51.85
C LEU A 8 13.06 11.76 50.92
N LEU A 9 13.52 12.89 51.49
CA LEU A 9 13.97 14.05 50.73
C LEU A 9 15.36 13.84 50.12
N CYS A 10 16.26 13.13 50.81
CA CYS A 10 17.54 12.69 50.22
C CYS A 10 17.33 11.65 49.11
N LEU A 11 16.40 10.71 49.28
CA LEU A 11 16.08 9.71 48.24
C LEU A 11 15.47 10.37 47.00
N LEU A 12 14.64 11.40 47.15
CA LEU A 12 14.04 12.14 46.03
C LEU A 12 15.08 13.00 45.28
N LEU A 13 16.13 13.47 45.98
CA LEU A 13 17.17 14.33 45.41
C LEU A 13 18.25 13.57 44.63
N THR A 14 18.45 12.28 44.89
CA THR A 14 19.48 11.46 44.20
C THR A 14 18.98 10.76 42.93
N VAL A 15 17.66 10.66 42.73
CA VAL A 15 17.03 10.06 41.53
C VAL A 15 17.46 10.73 40.20
N PRO A 16 17.60 12.07 40.07
CA PRO A 16 18.00 12.67 38.80
C PRO A 16 19.48 12.48 38.44
N MET A 17 20.32 11.91 39.31
CA MET A 17 21.73 11.64 38.97
C MET A 17 21.93 10.41 38.07
N PHE A 18 20.89 9.59 37.85
CA PHE A 18 20.95 8.38 37.02
C PHE A 18 20.33 8.53 35.63
N THR A 19 19.89 9.73 35.24
CA THR A 19 19.48 9.98 33.85
C THR A 19 20.72 10.13 32.98
N TRP A 20 21.27 9.01 32.52
CA TRP A 20 22.24 9.01 31.44
C TRP A 20 21.56 9.54 30.17
N ALA A 21 22.09 10.65 29.65
CA ALA A 21 21.73 11.15 28.34
C ALA A 21 21.96 10.04 27.30
N GLN A 22 20.96 9.79 26.46
CA GLN A 22 21.08 8.88 25.33
C GLN A 22 22.18 9.44 24.41
N HIS A 23 23.35 8.81 24.40
CA HIS A 23 24.42 9.15 23.48
C HIS A 23 24.02 8.67 22.09
N ASP A 24 23.23 9.49 21.42
CA ASP A 24 23.05 9.46 19.99
C ASP A 24 24.40 9.82 19.36
N SER A 25 25.19 8.80 19.05
CA SER A 25 26.49 8.95 18.40
C SER A 25 26.28 9.55 17.02
N LEU A 26 26.56 10.85 16.94
CA LEU A 26 26.47 11.65 15.73
C LEU A 26 27.73 11.48 14.90
N VAL A 27 27.58 11.11 13.63
CA VAL A 27 28.67 10.88 12.69
C VAL A 27 28.46 11.73 11.45
N GLU A 28 29.54 12.36 11.00
CA GLU A 28 29.58 13.04 9.71
C GLU A 28 30.01 12.06 8.62
N VAL A 29 29.13 11.90 7.64
CA VAL A 29 29.29 11.03 6.47
C VAL A 29 29.61 11.93 5.28
N ASN A 30 30.84 11.85 4.79
CA ASN A 30 31.26 12.54 3.57
C ASN A 30 31.53 11.54 2.45
N GLY A 31 31.47 12.00 1.21
CA GLY A 31 31.71 11.11 0.08
C GLY A 31 31.61 11.76 -1.29
N ILE A 32 31.78 10.92 -2.31
CA ILE A 32 31.58 11.26 -3.71
C ILE A 32 30.64 10.24 -4.36
N VAL A 33 29.71 10.74 -5.18
CA VAL A 33 28.77 9.92 -5.94
C VAL A 33 29.23 9.89 -7.41
N LEU A 34 29.34 8.69 -7.96
CA LEU A 34 29.78 8.42 -9.33
C LEU A 34 28.74 7.59 -10.08
N SER A 35 28.70 7.72 -11.40
CA SER A 35 27.91 6.82 -12.25
C SER A 35 28.65 5.51 -12.53
N LYS A 36 27.95 4.37 -12.47
CA LYS A 36 28.51 3.05 -12.82
C LYS A 36 29.03 2.95 -14.26
N ASP A 37 28.34 3.59 -15.20
CA ASP A 37 28.63 3.43 -16.63
C ASP A 37 29.87 4.22 -17.07
N SER A 38 30.02 5.44 -16.56
CA SER A 38 31.05 6.38 -17.01
C SER A 38 32.09 6.73 -15.94
N LEU A 39 31.89 6.30 -14.68
CA LEU A 39 32.66 6.70 -13.51
C LEU A 39 32.78 8.23 -13.35
N LYS A 40 31.87 8.99 -13.97
CA LYS A 40 31.80 10.44 -13.83
C LYS A 40 31.08 10.82 -12.54
N PRO A 41 31.50 11.91 -11.88
CA PRO A 41 30.79 12.43 -10.73
C PRO A 41 29.37 12.84 -11.10
N LEU A 42 28.43 12.54 -10.19
CA LEU A 42 27.02 12.86 -10.36
C LEU A 42 26.65 14.09 -9.53
N PRO A 43 26.40 15.24 -10.19
CA PRO A 43 25.89 16.42 -9.51
C PRO A 43 24.40 16.29 -9.21
N ALA A 44 23.91 17.11 -8.28
CA ALA A 44 22.48 17.24 -7.95
C ALA A 44 21.79 15.93 -7.52
N VAL A 45 22.52 14.98 -6.94
CA VAL A 45 21.96 13.77 -6.32
C VAL A 45 21.35 14.15 -4.98
N SER A 46 20.10 13.73 -4.75
CA SER A 46 19.39 13.95 -3.49
C SER A 46 19.78 12.87 -2.48
N ILE A 47 20.25 13.30 -1.31
CA ILE A 47 20.73 12.43 -0.23
C ILE A 47 19.88 12.71 0.99
N VAL A 48 19.09 11.74 1.43
CA VAL A 48 18.09 11.92 2.50
C VAL A 48 18.24 10.83 3.54
N ILE A 49 18.18 11.18 4.82
CA ILE A 49 18.14 10.19 5.89
C ILE A 49 16.70 9.70 6.06
N LYS A 50 16.47 8.40 5.85
CA LYS A 50 15.15 7.76 5.95
C LYS A 50 14.50 8.04 7.30
N GLY A 51 13.21 8.38 7.28
CA GLY A 51 12.43 8.67 8.48
C GLY A 51 12.70 10.05 9.10
N THR A 52 13.57 10.86 8.51
CA THR A 52 13.83 12.23 8.94
C THR A 52 13.59 13.20 7.78
N GLY A 53 13.38 14.48 8.10
CA GLY A 53 13.35 15.56 7.11
C GLY A 53 14.73 16.12 6.74
N ARG A 54 15.81 15.41 7.09
CA ARG A 54 17.19 15.88 6.90
C ARG A 54 17.77 15.28 5.62
N GLY A 55 18.41 16.13 4.82
CA GLY A 55 19.06 15.73 3.59
C GLY A 55 20.04 16.78 3.10
N THR A 56 20.79 16.42 2.06
CA THR A 56 21.73 17.29 1.35
C THR A 56 21.69 16.95 -0.15
N ILE A 57 22.37 17.75 -0.96
CA ILE A 57 22.49 17.54 -2.40
C ILE A 57 23.97 17.51 -2.76
N THR A 58 24.37 16.66 -3.71
CA THR A 58 25.76 16.62 -4.19
C THR A 58 26.14 17.89 -4.95
N SER A 59 27.40 18.30 -4.82
CA SER A 59 28.00 19.41 -5.57
C SER A 59 28.21 19.08 -7.05
N ASP A 60 28.67 20.04 -7.86
CA ASP A 60 29.04 19.84 -9.27
C ASP A 60 30.09 18.75 -9.50
N ARG A 61 30.89 18.42 -8.47
CA ARG A 61 31.87 17.34 -8.49
C ARG A 61 31.38 16.06 -7.84
N GLY A 62 30.08 15.95 -7.57
CA GLY A 62 29.46 14.79 -6.95
C GLY A 62 29.79 14.60 -5.47
N SER A 63 30.46 15.56 -4.83
CA SER A 63 30.81 15.46 -3.41
C SER A 63 29.62 15.81 -2.52
N PHE A 64 29.50 15.15 -1.37
CA PHE A 64 28.49 15.45 -0.37
C PHE A 64 29.05 15.32 1.05
N GLY A 65 28.35 15.96 1.98
CA GLY A 65 28.53 15.79 3.41
C GLY A 65 27.20 15.88 4.12
N ILE A 66 26.90 14.91 4.98
CA ILE A 66 25.68 14.85 5.78
C ILE A 66 25.98 14.28 7.16
N VAL A 67 25.37 14.87 8.18
CA VAL A 67 25.51 14.41 9.55
C VAL A 67 24.31 13.53 9.91
N ALA A 68 24.57 12.28 10.30
CA ALA A 68 23.58 11.25 10.61
C ALA A 68 23.90 10.56 11.94
N LEU A 69 22.92 9.87 12.51
CA LEU A 69 23.14 9.02 13.69
C LEU A 69 23.54 7.61 13.27
N LEU A 70 24.29 6.92 14.13
CA LEU A 70 24.60 5.51 13.95
C LEU A 70 23.31 4.68 13.78
N GLY A 71 23.32 3.76 12.83
CA GLY A 71 22.19 2.87 12.51
C GLY A 71 21.12 3.49 11.62
N GLN A 72 21.24 4.76 11.24
CA GLN A 72 20.32 5.38 10.27
C GLN A 72 20.65 4.97 8.84
N GLU A 73 19.62 4.93 8.00
CA GLU A 73 19.72 4.63 6.58
C GLU A 73 19.67 5.93 5.76
N ILE A 74 20.68 6.13 4.93
CA ILE A 74 20.80 7.22 3.98
C ILE A 74 20.37 6.69 2.61
N GLU A 75 19.40 7.37 2.00
CA GLU A 75 18.92 7.10 0.66
C GLU A 75 19.48 8.13 -0.32
N LEU A 76 20.04 7.63 -1.42
CA LEU A 76 20.52 8.43 -2.54
C LEU A 76 19.59 8.22 -3.74
N THR A 77 19.09 9.32 -4.29
CA THR A 77 18.20 9.33 -5.45
C THR A 77 18.64 10.35 -6.48
N SER A 78 18.56 9.96 -7.75
CA SER A 78 18.82 10.84 -8.89
C SER A 78 17.95 10.43 -10.06
N VAL A 79 17.64 11.38 -10.94
CA VAL A 79 16.80 11.13 -12.11
C VAL A 79 17.52 10.19 -13.07
N GLY A 80 16.87 9.08 -13.44
CA GLY A 80 17.45 8.07 -14.33
C GLY A 80 18.44 7.11 -13.66
N TYR A 81 18.52 7.11 -12.33
CA TYR A 81 19.33 6.18 -11.54
C TYR A 81 18.46 5.40 -10.56
N LYS A 82 18.87 4.18 -10.25
CA LYS A 82 18.19 3.38 -9.23
C LYS A 82 18.48 3.96 -7.84
N PRO A 83 17.49 4.01 -6.93
CA PRO A 83 17.70 4.43 -5.56
C PRO A 83 18.70 3.49 -4.87
N GLN A 84 19.62 4.05 -4.11
CA GLN A 84 20.61 3.29 -3.34
C GLN A 84 20.53 3.66 -1.87
N HIS A 85 20.76 2.67 -1.00
CA HIS A 85 20.72 2.84 0.44
C HIS A 85 22.06 2.52 1.09
N ILE A 86 22.42 3.29 2.11
CA ILE A 86 23.64 3.15 2.89
C ILE A 86 23.28 3.21 4.37
N ILE A 87 23.72 2.23 5.15
CA ILE A 87 23.52 2.20 6.61
C ILE A 87 24.77 2.78 7.27
N VAL A 88 24.59 3.74 8.17
CA VAL A 88 25.68 4.38 8.91
C VAL A 88 26.12 3.47 10.06
N ASN A 89 27.35 2.99 10.02
CA ASN A 89 27.96 2.09 11.00
C ASN A 89 29.10 2.78 11.77
N ASN A 90 29.50 2.18 12.88
CA ASN A 90 30.57 2.72 13.73
C ASN A 90 31.95 2.22 13.23
N GLY A 91 32.85 3.11 12.84
CA GLY A 91 34.29 2.78 12.70
C GLY A 91 35.03 3.21 11.43
N SER A 92 34.36 3.68 10.37
CA SER A 92 35.06 4.06 9.11
C SER A 92 34.31 5.04 8.19
N ASP A 93 33.14 5.52 8.61
CA ASP A 93 32.13 6.09 7.70
C ASP A 93 32.34 7.59 7.41
N HIS A 94 33.59 8.04 7.43
CA HIS A 94 33.93 9.42 7.13
C HIS A 94 34.00 9.69 5.62
N ALA A 95 34.30 8.68 4.80
CA ALA A 95 34.52 8.84 3.37
C ALA A 95 33.93 7.66 2.56
N HIS A 96 32.81 7.89 1.88
CA HIS A 96 32.16 6.92 1.01
C HIS A 96 32.33 7.25 -0.46
N VAL A 97 32.62 6.23 -1.27
CA VAL A 97 32.50 6.32 -2.73
C VAL A 97 31.27 5.53 -3.12
N VAL A 98 30.24 6.23 -3.60
CA VAL A 98 28.94 5.63 -3.95
C VAL A 98 28.83 5.57 -5.46
N ILE A 99 28.59 4.39 -6.01
CA ILE A 99 28.46 4.18 -7.45
C ILE A 99 27.00 3.86 -7.76
N MET A 100 26.30 4.81 -8.38
CA MET A 100 24.89 4.65 -8.76
C MET A 100 24.75 3.98 -10.13
N GLU A 101 23.83 3.02 -10.21
CA GLU A 101 23.47 2.33 -11.45
C GLU A 101 22.31 3.06 -12.16
N THR A 102 22.38 3.15 -13.49
CA THR A 102 21.33 3.74 -14.31
C THR A 102 20.06 2.89 -14.26
N ASP A 103 18.92 3.54 -14.11
CA ASP A 103 17.62 2.88 -14.15
C ASP A 103 17.18 2.67 -15.60
N THR A 104 17.76 1.65 -16.23
CA THR A 104 17.30 1.19 -17.53
C THR A 104 16.15 0.22 -17.33
N ALA A 105 14.92 0.73 -17.46
CA ALA A 105 13.74 -0.12 -17.54
C ALA A 105 13.83 -0.97 -18.82
N TYR A 106 14.27 -2.22 -18.69
CA TYR A 106 14.25 -3.18 -19.79
C TYR A 106 12.81 -3.64 -20.02
N ILE A 107 12.09 -2.90 -20.87
CA ILE A 107 10.77 -3.34 -21.32
C ILE A 107 10.98 -4.46 -22.32
N ALA A 108 10.36 -5.62 -22.09
CA ALA A 108 10.37 -6.69 -23.07
C ALA A 108 9.73 -6.18 -24.37
N THR A 109 10.51 -6.12 -25.45
CA THR A 109 10.00 -5.73 -26.77
C THR A 109 8.93 -6.72 -27.21
N ALA A 110 7.68 -6.27 -27.27
CA ALA A 110 6.58 -7.07 -27.79
C ALA A 110 6.64 -7.05 -29.33
N PHE A 111 6.93 -8.21 -29.93
CA PHE A 111 6.82 -8.38 -31.38
C PHE A 111 5.34 -8.47 -31.78
N ILE A 112 4.73 -7.35 -32.17
CA ILE A 112 3.39 -7.34 -32.76
C ILE A 112 3.49 -7.91 -34.17
N ARG A 113 3.08 -9.18 -34.34
CA ARG A 113 3.00 -9.81 -35.67
C ARG A 113 1.70 -9.38 -36.35
N ALA A 114 1.78 -9.03 -37.63
CA ALA A 114 0.59 -8.86 -38.45
C ALA A 114 -0.17 -10.19 -38.53
N HIS A 115 -1.49 -10.18 -38.27
CA HIS A 115 -2.31 -11.37 -38.40
C HIS A 115 -2.43 -11.73 -39.90
N PRO A 116 -2.10 -12.96 -40.31
CA PRO A 116 -1.90 -13.31 -41.73
C PRO A 116 -3.14 -13.21 -42.62
N SER A 117 -4.37 -13.32 -42.09
CA SER A 117 -5.59 -13.10 -42.88
C SER A 117 -6.81 -12.78 -42.01
N LYS A 118 -7.76 -12.00 -42.56
CA LYS A 118 -9.03 -11.69 -41.89
C LYS A 118 -9.82 -12.95 -41.51
N ASP A 119 -9.78 -13.97 -42.37
CA ASP A 119 -10.48 -15.23 -42.15
C ASP A 119 -9.86 -16.05 -41.02
N GLN A 120 -8.52 -16.05 -40.93
CA GLN A 120 -7.83 -16.70 -39.83
C GLN A 120 -8.08 -15.95 -38.51
N PHE A 121 -8.11 -14.62 -38.54
CA PHE A 121 -8.47 -13.80 -37.38
C PHE A 121 -9.89 -14.11 -36.90
N ALA A 122 -10.87 -14.20 -37.80
CA ALA A 122 -12.23 -14.54 -37.43
C ALA A 122 -12.33 -15.92 -36.78
N ARG A 123 -11.59 -16.92 -37.30
CA ARG A 123 -11.53 -18.26 -36.69
C ARG A 123 -10.85 -18.26 -35.33
N ASP A 124 -9.70 -17.60 -35.21
CA ASP A 124 -8.96 -17.51 -33.96
C ASP A 124 -9.74 -16.70 -32.92
N PHE A 125 -10.47 -15.66 -33.33
CA PHE A 125 -11.28 -14.82 -32.45
C PHE A 125 -12.52 -15.56 -31.92
N VAL A 126 -13.20 -16.33 -32.78
CA VAL A 126 -14.35 -17.15 -32.37
C VAL A 126 -13.90 -18.32 -31.49
N ASN A 127 -12.73 -18.91 -31.77
CA ASN A 127 -12.19 -20.03 -31.02
C ASN A 127 -11.33 -19.60 -29.81
N ALA A 128 -11.00 -18.32 -29.68
CA ALA A 128 -10.24 -17.81 -28.55
C ALA A 128 -11.07 -17.99 -27.28
N HIS A 129 -10.61 -18.89 -26.42
CA HIS A 129 -11.17 -19.03 -25.10
C HIS A 129 -10.60 -17.92 -24.22
N PHE A 130 -11.36 -16.84 -24.08
CA PHE A 130 -11.09 -15.87 -23.03
C PHE A 130 -11.62 -16.48 -21.73
N GLU A 131 -10.72 -16.89 -20.84
CA GLU A 131 -11.12 -17.15 -19.46
C GLU A 131 -11.70 -15.84 -18.92
N ASP A 132 -12.99 -15.87 -18.60
CA ASP A 132 -13.69 -14.82 -17.85
C ASP A 132 -13.13 -14.82 -16.42
N LYS A 133 -11.86 -14.43 -16.27
CA LYS A 133 -11.13 -14.39 -15.00
C LYS A 133 -11.90 -13.58 -13.97
N GLU A 134 -12.66 -12.59 -14.41
CA GLU A 134 -13.54 -11.78 -13.57
C GLU A 134 -14.69 -12.59 -12.99
N GLN A 135 -15.33 -13.47 -13.77
CA GLN A 135 -16.40 -14.34 -13.28
C GLN A 135 -15.86 -15.43 -12.36
N GLU A 136 -14.69 -15.98 -12.64
CA GLU A 136 -14.06 -16.97 -11.76
C GLU A 136 -13.55 -16.35 -10.45
N LEU A 137 -12.97 -15.14 -10.51
CA LEU A 137 -12.59 -14.37 -9.33
C LEU A 137 -13.84 -13.99 -8.51
N ALA A 138 -14.91 -13.54 -9.16
CA ALA A 138 -16.17 -13.25 -8.52
C ALA A 138 -16.74 -14.51 -7.84
N LYS A 139 -16.75 -15.66 -8.53
CA LYS A 139 -17.19 -16.96 -7.97
C LYS A 139 -16.33 -17.37 -6.76
N LYS A 140 -15.02 -17.12 -6.80
CA LYS A 140 -14.10 -17.41 -5.69
C LYS A 140 -14.33 -16.48 -4.49
N SER A 141 -14.60 -15.20 -4.72
CA SER A 141 -14.98 -14.23 -3.68
C SER A 141 -16.39 -14.48 -3.12
N LEU A 142 -17.27 -15.08 -3.92
CA LEU A 142 -18.64 -15.46 -3.55
C LEU A 142 -18.75 -16.89 -2.98
N ASP A 143 -17.63 -17.61 -2.79
CA ASP A 143 -17.68 -18.96 -2.24
C ASP A 143 -18.37 -18.95 -0.85
N PRO A 144 -19.51 -19.65 -0.68
CA PRO A 144 -20.26 -19.65 0.57
C PRO A 144 -19.42 -20.13 1.76
N LYS A 145 -18.39 -20.96 1.54
CA LYS A 145 -17.48 -21.40 2.60
C LYS A 145 -16.58 -20.26 3.05
N ALA A 146 -15.98 -19.52 2.12
CA ALA A 146 -15.16 -18.34 2.41
C ALA A 146 -15.97 -17.25 3.09
N LEU A 147 -17.17 -16.94 2.58
CA LEU A 147 -18.09 -15.97 3.19
C LEU A 147 -18.51 -16.39 4.62
N LYS A 148 -18.67 -17.69 4.88
CA LYS A 148 -18.95 -18.23 6.22
C LYS A 148 -17.76 -18.11 7.18
N ILE A 149 -16.53 -18.16 6.68
CA ILE A 149 -15.34 -17.94 7.51
C ILE A 149 -15.22 -16.45 7.85
N ILE A 150 -15.40 -15.58 6.85
CA ILE A 150 -15.39 -14.13 7.04
C ILE A 150 -16.49 -13.71 8.03
N SER A 151 -17.71 -14.24 7.87
CA SER A 151 -18.83 -13.91 8.77
C SER A 151 -18.64 -14.40 10.20
N LYS A 152 -17.77 -15.39 10.43
CA LYS A 152 -17.38 -15.82 11.79
C LYS A 152 -16.36 -14.87 12.43
N GLY A 153 -15.55 -14.18 11.64
CA GLY A 153 -14.53 -13.25 12.13
C GLY A 153 -15.06 -11.83 12.38
N VAL A 154 -16.18 -11.45 11.76
CA VAL A 154 -16.80 -10.13 11.96
C VAL A 154 -17.66 -10.14 13.23
N PRO A 155 -17.48 -9.18 14.16
CA PRO A 155 -18.31 -9.09 15.35
C PRO A 155 -19.76 -8.74 14.97
N LEU A 156 -20.72 -9.43 15.56
CA LEU A 156 -22.14 -9.15 15.37
C LEU A 156 -22.48 -7.75 15.91
N SER A 157 -23.28 -7.01 15.15
CA SER A 157 -23.90 -5.77 15.62
C SER A 157 -24.92 -6.03 16.74
N ALA A 158 -25.34 -4.98 17.45
CA ALA A 158 -26.27 -5.12 18.59
C ALA A 158 -27.62 -5.74 18.18
N SER A 159 -28.20 -5.30 17.06
CA SER A 159 -29.47 -5.82 16.54
C SER A 159 -29.33 -7.28 16.06
N GLU A 160 -28.22 -7.63 15.40
CA GLU A 160 -27.99 -9.01 14.98
C GLU A 160 -27.80 -9.96 16.17
N LYS A 161 -27.22 -9.49 17.28
CA LYS A 161 -27.12 -10.27 18.53
C LYS A 161 -28.51 -10.55 19.10
N THR A 162 -29.40 -9.56 19.15
CA THR A 162 -30.77 -9.75 19.65
C THR A 162 -31.58 -10.66 18.75
N ASP A 163 -31.45 -10.53 17.43
CA ASP A 163 -32.15 -11.41 16.49
C ASP A 163 -31.63 -12.85 16.57
N ARG A 164 -30.31 -13.02 16.75
CA ARG A 164 -29.70 -14.34 16.94
C ARG A 164 -30.15 -15.02 18.23
N THR A 165 -30.27 -14.28 19.33
CA THR A 165 -30.78 -14.87 20.59
C THR A 165 -32.26 -15.23 20.48
N LEU A 166 -33.08 -14.38 19.86
CA LEU A 166 -34.50 -14.64 19.63
C LEU A 166 -34.73 -15.85 18.72
N THR A 167 -34.01 -15.93 17.60
CA THR A 167 -34.10 -17.06 16.67
C THR A 167 -33.57 -18.36 17.27
N GLN A 168 -32.57 -18.30 18.15
CA GLN A 168 -32.09 -19.47 18.89
C GLN A 168 -33.14 -19.96 19.90
N ASN A 169 -33.78 -19.05 20.64
CA ASN A 169 -34.89 -19.38 21.53
C ASN A 169 -36.07 -19.99 20.77
N ALA A 170 -36.41 -19.43 19.60
CA ALA A 170 -37.46 -19.95 18.72
C ALA A 170 -37.19 -21.37 18.23
N LYS A 171 -35.96 -21.66 17.80
CA LYS A 171 -35.56 -23.01 17.36
C LYS A 171 -35.60 -24.03 18.49
N ASN A 172 -35.10 -23.66 19.67
CA ASN A 172 -35.11 -24.54 20.84
C ASN A 172 -36.54 -24.84 21.28
N ALA A 173 -37.42 -23.84 21.25
CA ALA A 173 -38.83 -24.00 21.56
C ALA A 173 -39.53 -24.91 20.53
N ALA A 174 -39.32 -24.66 19.23
CA ALA A 174 -39.86 -25.50 18.16
C ALA A 174 -39.39 -26.98 18.27
N ASN A 175 -38.10 -27.20 18.52
CA ASN A 175 -37.54 -28.55 18.70
C ASN A 175 -38.06 -29.26 19.96
N SER A 176 -38.40 -28.51 21.01
CA SER A 176 -38.95 -29.05 22.26
C SER A 176 -40.48 -29.09 22.28
N GLY A 177 -41.15 -28.67 21.20
CA GLY A 177 -42.61 -28.53 21.14
C GLY A 177 -43.18 -27.48 22.12
N THR A 178 -42.34 -26.57 22.62
CA THR A 178 -42.74 -25.51 23.53
C THR A 178 -42.90 -24.19 22.79
N VAL A 179 -43.60 -23.22 23.38
CA VAL A 179 -43.68 -21.86 22.84
C VAL A 179 -42.41 -21.08 23.15
N PRO A 180 -41.87 -20.28 22.22
CA PRO A 180 -40.66 -19.52 22.47
C PRO A 180 -40.87 -18.46 23.55
N ASP A 181 -39.94 -18.41 24.50
CA ASP A 181 -39.90 -17.34 25.48
C ASP A 181 -39.28 -16.09 24.85
N VAL A 182 -40.16 -15.22 24.34
CA VAL A 182 -39.80 -13.92 23.77
C VAL A 182 -40.02 -12.86 24.84
N VAL A 183 -38.97 -12.12 25.19
CA VAL A 183 -39.04 -11.02 26.16
C VAL A 183 -40.11 -10.01 25.71
N GLY A 184 -41.17 -9.85 26.50
CA GLY A 184 -42.19 -8.82 26.30
C GLY A 184 -43.52 -9.25 25.66
N VAL A 185 -43.70 -10.52 25.26
CA VAL A 185 -44.94 -10.96 24.57
C VAL A 185 -45.64 -12.15 25.23
N ASN A 186 -45.06 -12.73 26.28
CA ASN A 186 -45.64 -13.89 26.95
C ASN A 186 -46.56 -13.47 28.12
N LEU A 187 -47.88 -13.39 27.89
CA LEU A 187 -48.88 -13.05 28.93
C LEU A 187 -48.80 -13.98 30.16
N LEU A 188 -48.35 -15.23 29.96
CA LEU A 188 -48.22 -16.23 31.03
C LEU A 188 -47.04 -15.96 31.97
N THR A 189 -46.05 -15.16 31.54
CA THR A 189 -44.94 -14.68 32.41
C THR A 189 -45.31 -13.43 33.20
N LEU A 190 -46.29 -12.65 32.71
CA LEU A 190 -46.86 -11.49 33.40
C LEU A 190 -47.78 -11.90 34.57
N PHE A 191 -48.51 -13.01 34.44
CA PHE A 191 -49.41 -13.52 35.48
C PHE A 191 -48.76 -14.48 36.48
N LYS A 192 -47.53 -14.95 36.23
CA LYS A 192 -46.77 -15.71 37.22
C LYS A 192 -46.30 -14.74 38.30
N GLY A 193 -47.07 -14.62 39.37
CA GLY A 193 -46.78 -13.76 40.51
C GLY A 193 -45.31 -13.89 40.93
N ARG A 194 -44.61 -12.76 41.03
CA ARG A 194 -43.22 -12.70 41.52
C ARG A 194 -43.17 -13.19 42.97
N ARG A 195 -43.10 -14.52 43.17
CA ARG A 195 -42.54 -15.11 44.39
C ARG A 195 -41.10 -14.62 44.45
N LYS A 196 -40.80 -13.74 45.41
CA LYS A 196 -39.42 -13.36 45.74
C LYS A 196 -38.68 -14.63 46.16
N LYS A 197 -38.00 -15.27 45.20
CA LYS A 197 -36.91 -16.20 45.51
C LYS A 197 -35.69 -15.30 45.67
N THR A 198 -35.16 -15.23 46.90
CA THR A 198 -33.83 -14.68 47.17
C THR A 198 -32.90 -15.28 46.12
N ARG A 199 -32.46 -14.45 45.16
CA ARG A 199 -31.43 -14.87 44.23
C ARG A 199 -30.17 -14.95 45.07
N GLU A 200 -29.69 -16.16 45.34
CA GLU A 200 -28.25 -16.33 45.45
C GLU A 200 -27.67 -15.69 44.20
N LEU A 201 -26.84 -14.66 44.41
CA LEU A 201 -26.01 -14.14 43.35
C LEU A 201 -25.16 -15.31 42.87
N GLN A 202 -25.34 -15.75 41.63
CA GLN A 202 -24.34 -16.58 41.00
C GLN A 202 -23.03 -15.80 41.02
N PRO A 203 -21.90 -16.43 41.37
CA PRO A 203 -20.61 -15.77 41.30
C PRO A 203 -20.45 -15.17 39.91
N ILE A 204 -20.06 -13.90 39.85
CA ILE A 204 -19.58 -13.31 38.61
C ILE A 204 -18.30 -14.07 38.29
N ASP A 205 -18.32 -14.89 37.25
CA ASP A 205 -17.10 -15.51 36.73
C ASP A 205 -16.08 -14.39 36.45
N PRO A 206 -14.89 -14.39 37.06
CA PRO A 206 -13.92 -13.32 36.91
C PRO A 206 -13.16 -13.39 35.57
N SER A 207 -13.68 -14.09 34.56
CA SER A 207 -13.09 -14.13 33.22
C SER A 207 -13.48 -12.90 32.39
N TYR A 208 -13.33 -11.73 33.00
CA TYR A 208 -13.16 -10.45 32.32
C TYR A 208 -12.05 -9.70 33.06
N GLY A 209 -10.83 -10.22 32.90
CA GLY A 209 -9.60 -9.57 33.31
C GLY A 209 -8.70 -9.36 32.10
N GLY A 210 -8.55 -8.11 31.68
CA GLY A 210 -7.32 -7.62 31.05
C GLY A 210 -7.14 -7.85 29.55
N ALA A 211 -7.83 -7.04 28.73
CA ALA A 211 -7.16 -6.46 27.57
C ALA A 211 -7.23 -4.94 27.72
N VAL A 212 -6.21 -4.42 28.40
CA VAL A 212 -5.87 -3.01 28.44
C VAL A 212 -5.50 -2.63 27.01
N LEU A 213 -6.34 -1.87 26.32
CA LEU A 213 -5.89 -1.08 25.18
C LEU A 213 -5.68 0.36 25.68
N PRO A 214 -4.48 0.93 25.48
CA PRO A 214 -4.15 2.25 25.94
C PRO A 214 -4.95 3.31 25.17
N ALA A 215 -5.11 4.45 25.82
CA ALA A 215 -5.73 5.64 25.29
C ALA A 215 -5.26 5.97 23.86
N LEU A 216 -6.17 5.95 22.89
CA LEU A 216 -6.15 6.92 21.80
C LEU A 216 -7.05 8.09 22.20
N ARG A 217 -6.43 9.01 22.92
CA ARG A 217 -6.80 10.42 22.90
C ARG A 217 -6.38 10.94 21.51
N ASP A 218 -7.17 11.89 21.01
CA ASP A 218 -6.87 12.79 19.90
C ASP A 218 -7.08 12.23 18.48
N THR A 219 -8.33 12.32 17.99
CA THR A 219 -8.65 13.15 16.81
C THR A 219 -10.16 13.30 16.65
N ALA A 220 -10.74 14.22 17.43
CA ALA A 220 -11.95 14.92 17.04
C ALA A 220 -11.54 16.34 16.64
N ALA A 221 -11.35 16.59 15.35
CA ALA A 221 -11.47 17.94 14.77
C ALA A 221 -11.51 17.86 13.24
N HIS A 222 -12.49 18.56 12.66
CA HIS A 222 -12.65 18.87 11.23
C HIS A 222 -13.29 17.81 10.33
N ARG A 223 -14.60 17.67 10.49
CA ARG A 223 -15.47 17.67 9.30
C ARG A 223 -16.70 18.53 9.57
N SER A 224 -16.68 19.74 9.00
CA SER A 224 -17.91 20.51 8.76
C SER A 224 -18.36 20.32 7.30
N PRO A 225 -19.66 20.51 7.01
CA PRO A 225 -20.34 19.95 5.84
C PRO A 225 -20.51 20.95 4.68
N ALA A 226 -21.08 20.46 3.57
CA ALA A 226 -21.41 21.14 2.30
C ALA A 226 -20.21 21.34 1.38
N THR A 227 -20.20 20.81 0.15
CA THR A 227 -20.98 21.39 -0.95
C THR A 227 -21.35 20.30 -1.97
N ARG A 228 -22.65 20.19 -2.21
CA ARG A 228 -23.28 19.61 -3.40
C ARG A 228 -22.99 20.58 -4.54
N ASP A 229 -22.44 20.14 -5.66
CA ASP A 229 -22.78 20.64 -7.01
C ASP A 229 -22.07 19.85 -8.13
N THR A 230 -22.92 19.17 -8.91
CA THR A 230 -22.93 19.06 -10.38
C THR A 230 -21.64 18.70 -11.14
N VAL A 231 -21.53 17.43 -11.54
CA VAL A 231 -20.64 16.99 -12.62
C VAL A 231 -21.28 17.38 -13.95
N SER A 232 -20.84 18.49 -14.53
CA SER A 232 -21.15 18.86 -15.93
C SER A 232 -20.18 18.15 -16.88
N HIS A 233 -20.70 17.22 -17.66
CA HIS A 233 -20.06 16.72 -18.88
C HIS A 233 -19.68 17.90 -19.79
N THR A 234 -18.39 18.07 -20.08
CA THR A 234 -17.93 18.94 -21.17
C THR A 234 -17.26 18.07 -22.22
N ALA A 235 -17.91 17.96 -23.38
CA ALA A 235 -17.39 17.34 -24.60
C ALA A 235 -16.26 18.19 -25.21
N PRO A 236 -15.33 17.61 -25.97
CA PRO A 236 -14.37 18.39 -26.76
C PRO A 236 -15.05 19.05 -27.97
N PRO A 237 -14.71 20.29 -28.34
CA PRO A 237 -15.33 20.94 -29.49
C PRO A 237 -14.84 20.33 -30.81
N ARG A 238 -15.82 20.00 -31.66
CA ARG A 238 -15.65 19.83 -33.12
C ARG A 238 -15.79 21.18 -33.81
N ASP A 239 -15.20 21.22 -35.00
CA ASP A 239 -15.27 22.26 -36.05
C ASP A 239 -14.34 23.47 -35.85
N SER A 240 -13.77 24.10 -36.87
CA SER A 240 -13.49 23.80 -38.28
C SER A 240 -12.68 25.00 -38.80
N ALA A 241 -11.90 24.80 -39.86
CA ALA A 241 -11.43 25.85 -40.78
C ALA A 241 -10.48 26.96 -40.26
N ALA A 242 -9.17 26.77 -40.49
CA ALA A 242 -8.32 27.86 -40.98
C ALA A 242 -7.31 27.30 -42.00
N ARG A 243 -7.51 27.72 -43.25
CA ARG A 243 -6.70 27.43 -44.43
C ARG A 243 -5.28 27.95 -44.24
N GLN A 244 -4.28 27.15 -44.61
CA GLN A 244 -3.00 27.68 -45.09
C GLN A 244 -2.69 27.09 -46.48
N PRO A 245 -2.22 27.92 -47.43
CA PRO A 245 -2.27 27.59 -48.85
C PRO A 245 -1.10 26.70 -49.30
N LEU A 246 -1.45 25.88 -50.29
CA LEU A 246 -0.56 25.12 -51.16
C LEU A 246 0.59 25.99 -51.71
N ARG A 247 1.82 25.67 -51.33
CA ARG A 247 3.00 26.03 -52.13
C ARG A 247 3.26 24.91 -53.14
N ARG A 248 2.84 25.17 -54.39
CA ARG A 248 3.48 24.58 -55.58
C ARG A 248 4.85 25.24 -55.75
N ASP A 249 5.80 24.41 -56.15
CA ASP A 249 6.95 24.65 -57.03
C ASP A 249 7.97 23.54 -56.68
N SER A 250 8.62 22.79 -57.55
CA SER A 250 8.55 22.51 -58.98
C SER A 250 9.65 21.46 -59.22
N ALA A 251 9.35 20.41 -59.98
CA ALA A 251 10.28 19.58 -60.77
C ALA A 251 11.64 19.14 -60.19
N THR A 252 11.87 17.82 -60.07
CA THR A 252 12.89 17.14 -60.90
C THR A 252 12.50 15.67 -61.08
N LYS A 253 12.39 15.24 -62.34
CA LYS A 253 12.17 13.87 -62.82
C LYS A 253 13.49 13.08 -62.76
N HIS A 254 13.42 11.79 -62.44
CA HIS A 254 14.15 10.67 -63.08
C HIS A 254 13.62 9.38 -62.40
N SER A 255 12.69 8.59 -62.97
CA SER A 255 12.86 7.65 -64.08
C SER A 255 14.16 6.84 -63.99
N VAL A 256 14.08 5.58 -63.53
CA VAL A 256 14.42 4.36 -64.30
C VAL A 256 14.31 3.12 -63.38
N VAL A 257 13.44 2.20 -63.79
CA VAL A 257 13.34 0.75 -63.54
C VAL A 257 13.39 0.14 -64.97
N PRO A 258 13.84 -1.09 -65.30
CA PRO A 258 13.97 -2.34 -64.51
C PRO A 258 15.27 -3.16 -64.74
N GLY A 259 15.40 -4.30 -64.07
CA GLY A 259 16.30 -5.39 -64.50
C GLY A 259 16.24 -6.62 -63.60
N ASP A 260 15.43 -7.60 -64.00
CA ASP A 260 15.46 -9.01 -63.53
C ASP A 260 16.85 -9.64 -63.74
N THR A 261 17.27 -10.54 -62.85
CA THR A 261 18.02 -11.74 -63.24
C THR A 261 17.97 -12.83 -62.18
N THR A 262 17.20 -13.86 -62.50
CA THR A 262 17.26 -15.24 -62.03
C THR A 262 18.69 -15.79 -62.07
N THR A 263 19.15 -16.51 -61.04
CA THR A 263 20.11 -17.67 -61.09
C THR A 263 20.15 -18.29 -59.68
N GLN A 264 19.43 -19.37 -59.38
CA GLN A 264 19.75 -20.80 -59.58
C GLN A 264 20.87 -21.37 -58.67
N LYS A 265 20.44 -22.27 -57.77
CA LYS A 265 21.15 -23.30 -56.95
C LYS A 265 22.24 -24.06 -57.76
N PRO A 266 23.27 -24.71 -57.15
CA PRO A 266 23.17 -26.02 -56.45
C PRO A 266 24.03 -26.11 -55.14
N ALA A 267 23.57 -26.75 -54.05
CA ALA A 267 23.86 -28.13 -53.63
C ALA A 267 25.35 -28.54 -53.48
N THR A 268 25.80 -28.89 -52.26
CA THR A 268 26.30 -30.23 -51.84
C THR A 268 27.27 -30.17 -50.64
N ALA A 269 27.03 -31.11 -49.71
CA ALA A 269 27.84 -31.69 -48.62
C ALA A 269 29.28 -31.23 -48.36
N HIS A 270 29.60 -30.99 -47.08
CA HIS A 270 30.35 -31.93 -46.23
C HIS A 270 30.11 -31.59 -44.75
#